data_AF-A0A927XSY1-F1
#
_entry.id   AF-A0A927XSY1-F1
#
_cell.length_a   1.000
_cell.length_b   1.000
_cell.length_c   1.000
_cell.angle_alpha   90.00
_cell.angle_beta   90.00
_cell.angle_gamma   90.00
#
_symmetry.space_group_name_H-M   'P 1'
#
loop_
_entity.id
_entity.type
_entity.pdbx_description
1 polymer ?
#
loop_
_entity_poly.entity_id
_entity_poly.type
_entity_poly.pdbx_seq_one_letter_code
_entity_poly.pdbx_strand_id
1 'polypeptide(L)'
;MELKKSYKGFVWFMLGFTAVMFLFCFLPIKDGGLITRLVCAEMTCGVALLAYIIYRTEYVYWYNGTEYEEAVAAGSERRKAFALAHFKRFAVCAVACVGYSVAAQLLGWPFWIDILLSGVGVIVAAISTIGIRL
;
A
#
# COMPACT_ATOMS: atom_id res chain seq x y z
N MET A 1 19.40 -15.17 -0.24
CA MET A 1 18.18 -15.92 0.13
C MET A 1 17.70 -16.67 -1.10
N GLU A 2 17.46 -17.97 -1.01
CA GLU A 2 16.87 -18.73 -2.10
C GLU A 2 15.36 -18.44 -2.12
N LEU A 3 14.85 -17.92 -3.24
CA LEU A 3 13.45 -17.52 -3.36
C LEU A 3 12.59 -18.78 -3.45
N LYS A 4 11.66 -18.97 -2.51
CA LYS A 4 10.70 -20.09 -2.53
C LYS A 4 9.31 -19.56 -2.80
N LYS A 5 8.65 -20.08 -3.84
CA LYS A 5 7.27 -19.70 -4.20
C LYS A 5 6.33 -19.93 -3.02
N SER A 6 5.74 -18.85 -2.54
CA SER A 6 4.77 -18.84 -1.46
C SER A 6 3.86 -17.62 -1.60
N TYR A 7 2.57 -17.83 -1.37
CA TYR A 7 1.56 -16.76 -1.25
C TYR A 7 0.95 -16.71 0.15
N LYS A 8 1.42 -17.54 1.10
CA LYS A 8 0.86 -17.56 2.47
C LYS A 8 0.96 -16.19 3.13
N GLY A 9 2.09 -15.51 2.98
CA GLY A 9 2.29 -14.15 3.53
C GLY A 9 1.34 -13.13 2.90
N PHE A 10 1.10 -13.22 1.58
CA PHE A 10 0.15 -12.37 0.89
C PHE A 10 -1.27 -12.59 1.39
N VAL A 11 -1.70 -13.85 1.53
CA VAL A 11 -3.02 -14.20 2.08
C VAL A 11 -3.18 -13.68 3.51
N TRP A 12 -2.19 -13.87 4.38
CA TRP A 12 -2.22 -13.34 5.74
C TRP A 12 -2.31 -11.81 5.77
N PHE A 13 -1.58 -11.14 4.87
CA PHE A 13 -1.68 -9.69 4.72
C PHE A 13 -3.11 -9.27 4.33
N MET A 14 -3.72 -9.91 3.33
CA MET A 14 -5.09 -9.60 2.89
C MET A 14 -6.13 -9.84 3.99
N LEU A 15 -5.99 -10.91 4.77
CA LEU A 15 -6.84 -11.17 5.94
C LEU A 15 -6.66 -10.09 7.01
N GLY A 16 -5.41 -9.71 7.32
CA GLY A 16 -5.10 -8.66 8.28
C GLY A 16 -5.66 -7.30 7.85
N PHE A 17 -5.41 -6.90 6.60
CA PHE A 17 -5.94 -5.67 6.01
C PHE A 17 -7.47 -5.61 6.11
N THR A 18 -8.16 -6.69 5.71
CA THR A 18 -9.62 -6.77 5.79
C THR A 18 -10.12 -6.72 7.24
N ALA A 19 -9.42 -7.38 8.16
CA ALA A 19 -9.78 -7.36 9.57
C ALA A 19 -9.63 -5.95 10.17
N VAL A 20 -8.56 -5.22 9.86
CA VAL A 20 -8.36 -3.84 10.33
C VAL A 20 -9.46 -2.93 9.76
N MET A 21 -9.78 -3.05 8.48
CA MET A 21 -10.91 -2.33 7.88
C MET A 21 -12.23 -2.58 8.62
N PHE A 22 -12.51 -3.84 8.97
CA PHE A 22 -13.71 -4.21 9.72
C PHE A 22 -13.71 -3.65 11.15
N LEU A 23 -12.54 -3.56 11.80
CA LEU A 23 -12.42 -2.99 13.15
C LEU A 23 -12.84 -1.52 13.22
N PHE A 24 -12.70 -0.75 12.13
CA PHE A 24 -13.18 0.65 12.10
C PHE A 24 -14.68 0.76 12.34
N CYS A 25 -15.48 -0.24 11.97
CA CYS A 25 -16.93 -0.26 12.23
C CYS A 25 -17.28 -0.29 13.72
N PHE A 26 -16.36 -0.70 14.59
CA PHE A 26 -16.59 -0.87 16.03
C PHE A 26 -15.90 0.21 16.87
N LEU A 27 -15.19 1.16 16.25
CA LEU A 27 -14.58 2.24 16.99
C LEU A 27 -15.66 3.17 17.56
N PRO A 28 -15.58 3.56 18.85
CA PRO A 28 -16.55 4.46 19.48
C PRO A 28 -16.29 5.93 19.10
N ILE A 29 -16.05 6.20 17.81
CA ILE A 29 -15.80 7.53 17.26
C ILE A 29 -17.12 8.06 16.67
N LYS A 30 -17.57 9.23 17.13
CA LYS A 30 -18.80 9.87 16.63
C LYS A 30 -18.56 10.73 15.38
N ASP A 31 -17.32 11.14 15.15
CA ASP A 31 -16.93 11.92 13.98
C ASP A 31 -16.79 11.00 12.76
N GLY A 32 -17.81 10.98 11.91
CA GLY A 32 -17.80 10.20 10.66
C GLY A 32 -16.74 10.66 9.65
N GLY A 33 -16.34 11.94 9.69
CA GLY A 33 -15.26 12.46 8.87
C GLY A 33 -13.91 11.89 9.31
N LEU A 34 -13.67 11.85 10.62
CA LEU A 34 -12.48 11.21 11.19
C LEU A 34 -12.42 9.71 10.87
N ILE A 35 -13.54 8.97 11.02
CA ILE A 35 -13.59 7.55 10.63
C ILE A 35 -13.23 7.38 9.16
N THR A 36 -13.82 8.19 8.28
CA THR A 36 -13.54 8.12 6.83
C THR A 36 -12.07 8.37 6.53
N ARG A 37 -11.44 9.34 7.20
CA ARG A 37 -10.02 9.63 7.06
C ARG A 37 -9.13 8.49 7.55
N LEU A 38 -9.50 7.84 8.66
CA LEU A 38 -8.78 6.66 9.15
C LEU A 38 -8.85 5.49 8.15
N VAL A 39 -10.01 5.28 7.52
CA VAL A 39 -10.18 4.29 6.44
C VAL A 39 -9.32 4.63 5.22
N CYS A 40 -9.30 5.90 4.79
CA CYS A 40 -8.44 6.34 3.69
C CYS A 40 -6.94 6.18 4.00
N ALA A 41 -6.54 6.53 5.23
CA ALA A 41 -5.18 6.36 5.71
C ALA A 41 -4.79 4.87 5.75
N GLU A 42 -5.65 4.00 6.29
CA GLU A 42 -5.42 2.56 6.31
C GLU A 42 -5.23 2.00 4.91
N MET A 43 -6.08 2.39 3.94
CA MET A 43 -5.97 1.92 2.56
C MET A 43 -4.61 2.29 1.96
N THR A 44 -4.23 3.56 2.05
CA THR A 44 -2.99 4.07 1.45
C THR A 44 -1.74 3.50 2.16
N CYS A 45 -1.76 3.45 3.48
CA CYS A 45 -0.70 2.84 4.28
C CYS A 45 -0.62 1.32 4.09
N GLY A 46 -1.74 0.64 3.92
CA GLY A 46 -1.80 -0.80 3.68
C GLY A 46 -1.12 -1.19 2.38
N VAL A 47 -1.40 -0.48 1.28
CA VAL A 47 -0.69 -0.71 0.01
C VAL A 47 0.81 -0.44 0.15
N ALA A 48 1.20 0.64 0.83
CA ALA A 48 2.61 0.92 1.09
C ALA A 48 3.29 -0.15 1.97
N LEU A 49 2.59 -0.68 2.98
CA LEU A 49 3.06 -1.75 3.85
C LEU A 49 3.22 -3.06 3.09
N LEU A 50 2.29 -3.41 2.20
CA LEU A 50 2.43 -4.57 1.33
C LEU A 50 3.66 -4.43 0.43
N ALA A 51 3.86 -3.26 -0.20
CA ALA A 51 5.03 -3.00 -1.02
C ALA A 51 6.34 -3.09 -0.20
N TYR A 52 6.30 -2.65 1.06
CA TYR A 52 7.41 -2.82 2.01
C TYR A 52 7.69 -4.28 2.34
N ILE A 53 6.65 -5.07 2.61
CA ILE A 53 6.78 -6.52 2.86
C ILE A 53 7.41 -7.20 1.64
N ILE A 54 6.97 -6.86 0.43
CA ILE A 54 7.56 -7.38 -0.82
C ILE A 54 9.03 -6.97 -0.93
N TYR A 55 9.38 -5.72 -0.59
CA TYR A 55 10.79 -5.29 -0.55
C TYR A 55 11.64 -6.08 0.45
N ARG A 56 11.10 -6.37 1.65
CA ARG A 56 11.82 -7.13 2.68
C ARG A 56 11.95 -8.61 2.36
N THR A 57 10.96 -9.18 1.70
CA THR A 57 10.88 -10.62 1.38
C THR A 57 11.32 -10.97 -0.03
N GLU A 58 11.51 -9.97 -0.89
CA GLU A 58 11.85 -10.12 -2.31
C GLU A 58 10.79 -10.90 -3.12
N TYR A 59 9.57 -11.05 -2.61
CA TYR A 59 8.45 -11.70 -3.31
C TYR A 59 7.85 -10.81 -4.40
N VAL A 60 8.71 -10.37 -5.34
CA VAL A 60 8.35 -9.45 -6.43
C VAL A 60 7.32 -10.03 -7.39
N TYR A 61 7.22 -11.36 -7.47
CA TYR A 61 6.17 -12.07 -8.22
C TYR A 61 4.76 -11.94 -7.62
N TRP A 62 4.61 -11.26 -6.48
CA TRP A 62 3.30 -10.82 -5.99
C TRP A 62 2.78 -9.58 -6.73
N TYR A 63 3.66 -8.83 -7.39
CA TYR A 63 3.22 -7.79 -8.31
C TYR A 63 2.68 -8.42 -9.60
N ASN A 64 1.58 -7.86 -10.10
CA ASN A 64 1.02 -8.30 -11.36
C ASN A 64 2.02 -8.03 -12.51
N GLY A 65 2.21 -9.00 -13.40
CA GLY A 65 3.14 -8.90 -14.52
C GLY A 65 4.59 -9.27 -14.22
N THR A 66 4.90 -9.83 -13.04
CA THR A 66 6.21 -10.41 -12.74
C THR A 66 6.07 -11.90 -12.51
N GLU A 67 6.66 -12.71 -13.39
CA GLU A 67 6.61 -14.17 -13.26
C GLU A 67 7.60 -14.67 -12.20
N TYR A 68 7.28 -15.81 -11.58
CA TYR A 68 8.13 -16.37 -10.52
C TYR A 68 9.52 -16.76 -11.04
N GLU A 69 9.56 -17.34 -12.23
CA GLU A 69 10.77 -17.80 -12.91
C GLU A 69 11.68 -16.62 -13.24
N GLU A 70 11.10 -15.50 -13.68
CA GLU A 70 11.82 -14.25 -13.90
C GLU A 70 12.39 -13.68 -12.59
N ALA A 71 11.60 -13.70 -11.52
CA ALA A 71 12.03 -13.29 -10.19
C ALA A 71 13.22 -14.11 -9.67
N VAL A 72 13.21 -15.43 -9.89
CA VAL A 72 14.33 -16.31 -9.51
C VAL A 72 15.59 -15.94 -10.31
N ALA A 73 15.46 -15.72 -11.63
CA ALA A 73 16.57 -15.41 -12.52
C ALA A 73 17.21 -14.03 -12.27
N ALA A 74 16.43 -13.03 -11.85
CA ALA A 74 16.89 -11.64 -11.66
C ALA A 74 17.96 -11.46 -10.56
N GLY A 75 18.04 -12.40 -9.61
CA GLY A 75 18.93 -12.29 -8.45
C GLY A 75 18.44 -11.28 -7.40
N SER A 76 19.01 -11.36 -6.19
CA SER A 76 18.50 -10.63 -5.01
C SER A 76 18.62 -9.11 -5.12
N GLU A 77 19.77 -8.60 -5.58
CA GLU A 77 20.01 -7.17 -5.76
C GLU A 77 18.98 -6.52 -6.67
N ARG A 78 18.73 -7.14 -7.82
CA ARG A 78 17.79 -6.65 -8.83
C ARG A 78 16.34 -6.67 -8.32
N ARG A 79 15.93 -7.77 -7.66
CA ARG A 79 14.61 -7.86 -6.98
C ARG A 79 14.43 -6.78 -5.91
N LYS A 80 15.44 -6.54 -5.08
CA LYS A 80 15.37 -5.49 -4.04
C LYS A 80 15.28 -4.10 -4.62
N ALA A 81 16.06 -3.79 -5.67
CA ALA A 81 15.99 -2.51 -6.35
C ALA A 81 14.59 -2.29 -6.97
N PHE A 82 14.05 -3.30 -7.65
CA PHE A 82 12.71 -3.29 -8.21
C PHE A 82 11.63 -3.06 -7.15
N ALA A 83 11.65 -3.85 -6.08
CA ALA A 83 10.67 -3.74 -4.99
C ALA A 83 10.79 -2.42 -4.22
N LEU A 84 12.01 -1.91 -4.02
CA LEU A 84 12.25 -0.62 -3.37
C LEU A 84 11.68 0.53 -4.19
N ALA A 85 11.81 0.47 -5.53
CA ALA A 85 11.25 1.48 -6.41
C ALA A 85 9.72 1.52 -6.30
N HIS A 86 9.06 0.35 -6.25
CA HIS A 86 7.61 0.25 -6.01
C HIS A 86 7.23 0.79 -4.63
N PHE A 87 7.92 0.34 -3.58
CA PHE A 87 7.68 0.80 -2.21
C PHE A 87 7.78 2.32 -2.10
N LYS A 88 8.79 2.95 -2.70
CA LYS A 88 8.94 4.42 -2.68
C LYS A 88 7.73 5.14 -3.28
N ARG A 89 7.15 4.65 -4.38
CA ARG A 89 5.96 5.25 -5.00
C ARG A 89 4.77 5.22 -4.05
N PHE A 90 4.47 4.06 -3.49
CA PHE A 90 3.35 3.91 -2.56
C PHE A 90 3.60 4.59 -1.21
N ALA A 91 4.83 4.62 -0.71
CA ALA A 91 5.18 5.30 0.53
C ALA A 91 5.01 6.82 0.42
N VAL A 92 5.45 7.42 -0.69
CA VAL A 92 5.22 8.86 -0.95
C VAL A 92 3.73 9.17 -1.01
N CYS A 93 2.96 8.33 -1.71
CA CYS A 93 1.50 8.46 -1.76
C CYS A 93 0.87 8.39 -0.36
N ALA A 94 1.23 7.40 0.44
CA ALA A 94 0.70 7.21 1.80
C ALA A 94 1.04 8.40 2.70
N VAL A 95 2.29 8.85 2.72
CA VAL A 95 2.72 10.01 3.52
C VAL A 95 1.97 11.28 3.09
N ALA A 96 1.81 11.50 1.79
CA ALA A 96 1.08 12.66 1.28
C ALA A 96 -0.41 12.63 1.66
N CYS A 97 -1.07 11.47 1.50
CA CYS A 97 -2.49 11.32 1.84
C CYS A 97 -2.72 11.46 3.34
N VAL A 98 -1.91 10.81 4.18
CA VAL A 98 -2.01 10.92 5.64
C VAL A 98 -1.72 12.34 6.12
N GLY A 99 -0.65 12.97 5.60
CA GLY A 99 -0.31 14.35 5.94
C GLY A 99 -1.43 15.32 5.57
N TYR A 100 -2.03 15.14 4.37
CA TYR A 100 -3.21 15.88 3.97
C TYR A 100 -4.38 15.64 4.93
N SER A 101 -4.73 14.40 5.23
CA SER A 101 -5.88 14.07 6.08
C SER A 101 -5.76 14.62 7.49
N VAL A 102 -4.54 14.61 8.07
CA VAL A 102 -4.28 15.24 9.37
C VAL A 102 -4.52 16.75 9.30
N ALA A 103 -3.97 17.43 8.29
CA ALA A 103 -4.20 18.86 8.11
C ALA A 103 -5.69 19.19 7.87
N ALA A 104 -6.35 18.42 7.02
CA ALA A 104 -7.77 18.58 6.69
C ALA A 104 -8.66 18.38 7.93
N GLN A 105 -8.35 17.41 8.79
CA GLN A 105 -9.05 17.22 10.06
C GLN A 105 -8.86 18.42 11.00
N LEU A 106 -7.63 18.91 11.16
CA LEU A 106 -7.34 20.05 12.05
C LEU A 106 -7.98 21.36 11.56
N LEU A 107 -8.11 21.53 10.24
CA LEU A 107 -8.71 22.70 9.61
C LEU A 107 -10.23 22.58 9.39
N GLY A 108 -10.85 21.46 9.76
CA GLY A 108 -12.28 21.24 9.60
C GLY A 108 -12.75 21.13 8.15
N TRP A 109 -11.88 20.67 7.25
CA TRP A 109 -12.21 20.53 5.83
C TRP A 109 -13.17 19.36 5.57
N PRO A 110 -13.90 19.36 4.45
CA PRO A 110 -14.80 18.27 4.09
C PRO A 110 -14.05 16.95 3.86
N PHE A 111 -14.52 15.86 4.49
CA PHE A 111 -13.88 14.53 4.40
C PHE A 111 -13.99 13.88 3.02
N TRP A 112 -14.92 14.29 2.17
CA TRP A 112 -15.08 13.70 0.83
C TRP A 112 -13.88 13.97 -0.07
N ILE A 113 -13.11 15.04 0.21
CA ILE A 113 -11.88 15.35 -0.52
C ILE A 113 -10.81 14.29 -0.21
N ASP A 114 -10.75 13.80 1.03
CA ASP A 114 -9.84 12.72 1.43
C ASP A 114 -10.08 11.43 0.61
N ILE A 115 -11.36 11.10 0.36
CA ILE A 115 -11.74 9.95 -0.48
C ILE A 115 -11.18 10.13 -1.89
N LEU A 116 -11.40 11.30 -2.49
CA LEU A 116 -10.97 11.59 -3.85
C LEU A 116 -9.43 11.57 -3.96
N LEU A 117 -8.73 12.27 -3.06
CA LEU A 117 -7.27 12.34 -3.08
C LEU A 117 -6.62 10.99 -2.82
N SER A 118 -7.15 10.21 -1.88
CA SER A 118 -6.61 8.88 -1.57
C SER A 118 -6.84 7.92 -2.73
N GLY A 119 -8.04 7.90 -3.32
CA GLY A 119 -8.36 7.06 -4.48
C GLY A 119 -7.51 7.41 -5.71
N VAL A 120 -7.49 8.68 -6.09
CA VAL A 120 -6.67 9.17 -7.22
C VAL A 120 -5.18 8.96 -6.94
N GLY A 121 -4.73 9.24 -5.72
CA GLY A 121 -3.34 9.07 -5.31
C GLY A 121 -2.85 7.63 -5.49
N VAL A 122 -3.62 6.64 -5.03
CA VAL A 122 -3.28 5.22 -5.20
C VAL A 122 -3.24 4.83 -6.67
N ILE A 123 -4.21 5.27 -7.48
CA ILE A 123 -4.24 5.00 -8.92
C ILE A 123 -2.99 5.58 -9.60
N VAL A 124 -2.66 6.84 -9.33
CA VAL A 124 -1.47 7.50 -9.88
C VAL A 124 -0.20 6.79 -9.43
N ALA A 125 -0.10 6.41 -8.16
CA ALA A 125 1.03 5.63 -7.65
C ALA A 125 1.16 4.29 -8.38
N ALA A 126 0.07 3.55 -8.59
CA ALA A 126 0.05 2.29 -9.31
C ALA A 126 0.42 2.44 -10.80
N ILE A 127 -0.08 3.47 -11.48
CA ILE A 127 0.30 3.76 -12.87
C ILE A 127 1.80 4.09 -12.94
N SER A 128 2.32 4.85 -11.97
CA SER A 128 3.74 5.23 -11.92
C SER A 128 4.69 4.05 -11.75
N THR A 129 4.20 2.88 -11.34
CA THR A 129 5.02 1.67 -11.21
C THR A 129 5.05 0.80 -12.46
N ILE A 130 4.14 0.98 -13.42
CA ILE A 130 4.05 0.15 -14.64
C ILE A 130 5.36 0.17 -15.46
N GLY A 131 6.06 1.31 -15.48
CA GLY A 131 7.33 1.45 -16.21
C GLY A 131 8.56 0.86 -15.50
N ILE A 132 8.42 0.43 -14.24
CA ILE A 132 9.52 -0.13 -13.47
C ILE A 132 9.68 -1.59 -13.92
N ARG A 133 10.87 -1.93 -14.45
CA ARG A 133 11.15 -3.29 -14.94
C ARG A 133 11.99 -4.05 -13.93
N LEU A 134 11.65 -5.32 -13.75
CA LEU A 134 12.44 -6.23 -12.96
C LEU A 134 13.79 -6.44 -13.62
#